data_AF-A0A939XXD8-F1
#
_entry.id   AF-A0A939XXD8-F1
#
_cell.length_a   1.000
_cell.length_b   1.000
_cell.length_c   1.000
_cell.angle_alpha   90.00
_cell.angle_beta   90.00
_cell.angle_gamma   90.00
#
_symmetry.space_group_name_H-M   'P 1'
#
loop_
_entity.id
_entity.type
_entity.pdbx_description
1 polymer ?
#
loop_
_entity_poly.entity_id
_entity_poly.type
_entity_poly.pdbx_seq_one_letter_code
_entity_poly.pdbx_strand_id
1 'polypeptide(L)'
;MIDGVKYTSEDSVFTGSNRLSLYYYAENECGMTNSLDSYFGACFVFPVGADSVDVFGSELNAKLFREERLKVSSSIVLDVHRRFDASSMMLTSNPPAPATLFEGDNAKLILNTDQKPARVDWYRVVDHYDARFGNLYDIYGGLLDADSLMLEHDDELIDVTDSTEAKYMQQFLYNLTDSASYYVVVSDDVCPAMSSNVLSINVNNFIPTAFTPYDRDGMNDVFMPNAYVVIFNRYGQRVHEGMGWDGSYDDGMADPGVYFYELVLPNGKSRQGTIEVVRM
;
A
#
# COMPACT_ATOMS: atom_id res chain seq x y z
N MET A 1 1.36 -12.11 10.39
CA MET A 1 2.36 -12.95 11.09
C MET A 1 2.27 -12.74 12.60
N ILE A 2 1.78 -13.74 13.34
CA ILE A 2 2.00 -13.84 14.79
C ILE A 2 3.19 -14.78 14.94
N ASP A 3 4.38 -14.22 15.16
CA ASP A 3 5.60 -15.03 15.20
C ASP A 3 5.53 -16.15 16.26
N GLY A 4 5.73 -17.39 15.82
CA GLY A 4 6.26 -18.46 16.63
C GLY A 4 5.29 -19.11 17.62
N VAL A 5 4.08 -19.46 17.19
CA VAL A 5 3.19 -20.29 18.02
C VAL A 5 3.72 -21.72 18.04
N LYS A 6 4.21 -22.14 19.20
CA LYS A 6 4.65 -23.52 19.43
C LYS A 6 3.42 -24.41 19.55
N TYR A 7 3.11 -25.14 18.49
CA TYR A 7 2.04 -26.11 18.52
C TYR A 7 2.53 -27.40 19.19
N THR A 8 1.91 -27.74 20.30
CA THR A 8 2.08 -29.02 20.98
C THR A 8 0.92 -29.92 20.61
N SER A 9 1.19 -30.98 19.87
CA SER A 9 0.18 -31.99 19.50
C SER A 9 -0.44 -32.58 20.77
N GLU A 10 -1.69 -32.26 21.08
CA GLU A 10 -2.39 -32.89 22.21
C GLU A 10 -3.19 -34.15 21.85
N ASP A 11 -3.51 -34.46 20.57
CA ASP A 11 -4.17 -35.75 20.26
C ASP A 11 -4.08 -36.28 18.79
N SER A 12 -4.11 -37.62 18.72
CA SER A 12 -4.46 -38.59 17.67
C SER A 12 -3.97 -38.43 16.21
N VAL A 13 -3.04 -39.30 15.81
CA VAL A 13 -2.65 -39.59 14.43
C VAL A 13 -3.73 -40.46 13.76
N PHE A 14 -4.39 -39.97 12.70
CA PHE A 14 -5.28 -40.77 11.87
C PHE A 14 -4.54 -41.31 10.65
N THR A 15 -4.51 -42.63 10.48
CA THR A 15 -3.95 -43.30 9.31
C THR A 15 -5.07 -43.67 8.32
N GLY A 16 -5.11 -42.98 7.19
CA GLY A 16 -5.82 -43.45 6.00
C GLY A 16 -4.93 -44.47 5.29
N SER A 17 -5.44 -45.69 5.10
CA SER A 17 -4.69 -46.84 4.59
C SER A 17 -3.88 -46.55 3.32
N ASN A 18 -2.59 -46.92 3.38
CA ASN A 18 -1.62 -47.15 2.30
C ASN A 18 -0.66 -46.04 1.82
N ARG A 19 -0.55 -44.87 2.47
CA ARG A 19 0.66 -44.03 2.34
C ARG A 19 1.03 -43.37 3.67
N LEU A 20 2.25 -43.63 4.12
CA LEU A 20 2.85 -43.09 5.35
C LEU A 20 3.00 -41.56 5.22
N SER A 21 2.17 -40.80 5.92
CA SER A 21 2.39 -39.37 6.14
C SER A 21 1.81 -38.99 7.50
N LEU A 22 2.62 -38.38 8.36
CA LEU A 22 2.14 -37.74 9.59
C LEU A 22 1.39 -36.47 9.17
N TYR A 23 0.10 -36.39 9.50
CA TYR A 23 -0.72 -35.20 9.28
C TYR A 23 -0.78 -34.38 10.56
N TYR A 24 -0.14 -33.22 10.57
CA TYR A 24 -0.55 -32.13 11.45
C TYR A 24 -1.32 -31.14 10.59
N TYR A 25 -2.43 -30.62 11.12
CA TYR A 25 -3.16 -29.54 10.50
C TYR A 25 -3.32 -28.41 11.52
N ALA A 26 -3.27 -27.18 11.03
CA ALA A 26 -3.51 -25.99 11.82
C ALA A 26 -4.63 -25.20 11.16
N GLU A 27 -5.66 -24.86 11.92
CA GLU A 27 -6.79 -24.09 11.44
C GLU A 27 -6.82 -22.74 12.14
N ASN A 28 -6.93 -21.69 11.36
CA ASN A 28 -7.18 -20.33 11.83
C ASN A 28 -8.25 -19.67 10.94
N GLU A 29 -8.47 -18.38 11.17
CA GLU A 29 -9.39 -17.55 10.39
C GLU A 29 -9.02 -17.39 8.89
N CYS A 30 -7.84 -17.83 8.46
CA CYS A 30 -7.42 -17.85 7.05
C CYS A 30 -7.59 -19.22 6.38
N GLY A 31 -7.84 -20.29 7.13
CA GLY A 31 -8.07 -21.63 6.61
C GLY A 31 -7.28 -22.71 7.35
N MET A 32 -7.21 -23.89 6.73
CA MET A 32 -6.53 -25.07 7.27
C MET A 32 -5.25 -25.35 6.47
N THR A 33 -4.08 -25.29 7.11
CA THR A 33 -2.80 -25.70 6.54
C THR A 33 -2.44 -27.11 6.99
N ASN A 34 -1.70 -27.87 6.17
CA ASN A 34 -1.34 -29.24 6.50
C ASN A 34 0.17 -29.51 6.29
N SER A 35 0.65 -30.58 6.90
CA SER A 35 2.05 -31.00 6.85
C SER A 35 2.56 -31.47 5.47
N LEU A 36 1.69 -31.76 4.50
CA LEU A 36 2.10 -32.14 3.14
C LEU A 36 2.57 -30.94 2.31
N ASP A 37 2.21 -29.72 2.70
CA ASP A 37 2.66 -28.51 2.02
C ASP A 37 4.13 -28.18 2.35
N SER A 38 4.67 -28.83 3.39
CA SER A 38 6.11 -28.84 3.66
C SER A 38 6.79 -29.93 2.81
N TYR A 39 7.52 -29.53 1.77
CA TYR A 39 8.34 -30.41 0.93
C TYR A 39 9.43 -31.13 1.75
N PHE A 40 9.08 -32.17 2.50
CA PHE A 40 10.07 -33.15 2.99
C PHE A 40 10.20 -34.25 1.94
N GLY A 41 10.99 -33.93 0.90
CA GLY A 41 11.35 -34.86 -0.16
C GLY A 41 12.25 -35.97 0.36
N ALA A 42 11.67 -37.12 0.69
CA ALA A 42 12.42 -38.38 0.77
C ALA A 42 11.57 -39.54 0.23
N CYS A 43 11.06 -39.41 -0.99
CA CYS A 43 10.28 -40.47 -1.64
C CYS A 43 11.10 -41.65 -2.18
N PHE A 44 12.42 -41.70 -2.03
CA PHE A 44 13.24 -42.68 -2.79
C PHE A 44 14.41 -43.34 -2.05
N VAL A 45 14.51 -43.22 -0.73
CA VAL A 45 15.50 -43.99 0.03
C VAL A 45 14.77 -45.11 0.76
N PHE A 46 15.01 -46.36 0.36
CA PHE A 46 14.69 -47.52 1.19
C PHE A 46 15.91 -47.76 2.09
N PRO A 47 15.96 -47.19 3.31
CA PRO A 47 17.15 -47.29 4.12
C PRO A 47 17.41 -48.76 4.46
N VAL A 48 18.63 -49.24 4.20
CA VAL A 48 19.12 -50.46 4.84
C VAL A 48 19.37 -50.19 6.33
N GLY A 49 19.60 -51.24 7.13
CA GLY A 49 19.76 -51.12 8.58
C GLY A 49 20.78 -50.07 9.02
N ALA A 50 21.87 -49.88 8.26
CA ALA A 50 22.90 -48.87 8.49
C ALA A 50 22.40 -47.43 8.22
N ASP A 51 21.78 -47.18 7.07
CA ASP A 51 21.28 -45.85 6.68
C ASP A 51 20.18 -45.33 7.63
N SER A 52 19.40 -46.25 8.21
CA SER A 52 18.39 -45.89 9.21
C SER A 52 19.01 -45.24 10.45
N VAL A 53 20.18 -45.72 10.89
CA VAL A 53 20.85 -45.18 12.09
C VAL A 53 21.41 -43.80 11.81
N ASP A 54 21.97 -43.59 10.61
CA ASP A 54 22.49 -42.28 10.19
C ASP A 54 21.36 -41.24 10.07
N VAL A 55 20.19 -41.65 9.55
CA VAL A 55 19.01 -40.77 9.42
C VAL A 55 18.36 -40.47 10.77
N PHE A 56 18.23 -41.47 11.65
CA PHE A 56 17.52 -41.33 12.93
C PHE A 56 18.45 -41.01 14.12
N GLY A 57 19.76 -40.90 13.88
CA GLY A 57 20.79 -40.53 14.85
C GLY A 57 21.15 -41.60 15.90
N SER A 58 20.38 -42.69 16.01
CA SER A 58 20.71 -43.83 16.88
C SER A 58 19.93 -45.09 16.50
N GLU A 59 20.46 -46.27 16.84
CA GLU A 59 19.75 -47.56 16.66
C GLU A 59 18.44 -47.61 17.48
N LEU A 60 18.41 -46.93 18.64
CA LEU A 60 17.19 -46.81 19.44
C LEU A 60 16.11 -46.03 18.68
N ASN A 61 16.46 -44.88 18.09
CA ASN A 61 15.52 -44.09 17.32
C ASN A 61 15.11 -44.80 16.02
N ALA A 62 16.04 -45.49 15.36
CA ALA A 62 15.74 -46.31 14.19
C ALA A 62 14.77 -47.45 14.54
N LYS A 63 14.96 -48.11 15.69
CA LYS A 63 14.03 -49.12 16.22
C LYS A 63 12.67 -48.51 16.54
N LEU A 64 12.64 -47.38 17.24
CA LEU A 64 11.40 -46.66 17.53
C LEU A 64 10.68 -46.26 16.25
N PHE A 65 11.39 -45.88 15.17
CA PHE A 65 10.80 -45.53 13.89
C PHE A 65 10.17 -46.75 13.21
N ARG A 66 10.91 -47.87 13.16
CA ARG A 66 10.42 -49.16 12.61
C ARG A 66 9.20 -49.70 13.37
N GLU A 67 9.10 -49.40 14.66
CA GLU A 67 7.96 -49.75 15.52
C GLU A 67 6.85 -48.69 15.51
N GLU A 68 6.97 -47.60 14.72
CA GLU A 68 6.03 -46.47 14.68
C GLU A 68 5.87 -45.74 16.03
N ARG A 69 6.90 -45.79 16.88
CA ARG A 69 6.97 -45.21 18.22
C ARG A 69 7.95 -44.05 18.34
N LEU A 70 8.63 -43.68 17.25
CA LEU A 70 9.55 -42.54 17.25
C LEU A 70 8.75 -41.23 17.21
N LYS A 71 8.82 -40.47 18.30
CA LYS A 71 8.38 -39.07 18.35
C LYS A 71 9.58 -38.19 18.03
N VAL A 72 9.71 -37.76 16.78
CA VAL A 72 10.88 -36.98 16.31
C VAL A 72 10.88 -35.54 16.85
N SER A 73 9.70 -35.01 17.16
CA SER A 73 9.48 -33.76 17.89
C SER A 73 8.15 -33.82 18.63
N SER A 74 8.07 -33.29 19.85
CA SER A 74 6.80 -33.12 20.59
C SER A 74 6.06 -31.82 20.22
N SER A 75 6.67 -31.00 19.35
CA SER A 75 6.11 -29.73 18.90
C SER A 75 6.67 -29.33 17.54
N ILE A 76 5.86 -28.65 16.74
CA ILE A 76 6.31 -27.92 15.55
C ILE A 76 6.06 -26.42 15.76
N VAL A 77 6.91 -25.57 15.20
CA VAL A 77 6.65 -24.14 15.15
C VAL A 77 5.78 -23.89 13.92
N LEU A 78 4.61 -23.32 14.14
CA LEU A 78 3.73 -22.89 13.06
C LEU A 78 3.82 -21.38 12.93
N ASP A 79 3.84 -20.92 11.68
CA ASP A 79 3.55 -19.52 11.39
C ASP A 79 2.03 -19.35 11.35
N VAL A 80 1.51 -18.53 12.26
CA VAL A 80 0.07 -18.27 12.35
C VAL A 80 -0.19 -16.91 11.75
N HIS A 81 -0.92 -16.92 10.65
CA HIS A 81 -1.35 -15.73 9.97
C HIS A 81 -2.67 -15.23 10.57
N ARG A 82 -2.86 -13.91 10.54
CA ARG A 82 -4.13 -13.29 10.92
C ARG A 82 -4.76 -12.77 9.67
N ARG A 83 -6.07 -12.88 9.57
CA ARG A 83 -6.79 -12.27 8.46
C ARG A 83 -6.61 -10.76 8.57
N PHE A 84 -6.35 -10.13 7.43
CA PHE A 84 -6.34 -8.69 7.34
C PHE A 84 -7.70 -8.10 7.76
N ASP A 85 -7.69 -6.89 8.32
CA ASP A 85 -8.91 -6.17 8.70
C ASP A 85 -8.92 -4.81 8.02
N ALA A 86 -9.88 -4.59 7.12
CA ALA A 86 -9.99 -3.37 6.33
C ALA A 86 -10.17 -2.14 7.23
N SER A 87 -10.76 -2.29 8.43
CA SER A 87 -10.90 -1.20 9.39
C SER A 87 -9.56 -0.75 10.01
N SER A 88 -8.53 -1.61 9.94
CA SER A 88 -7.16 -1.32 10.35
C SER A 88 -6.26 -0.79 9.21
N MET A 89 -6.82 -0.58 8.02
CA MET A 89 -6.10 -0.13 6.83
C MET A 89 -6.58 1.24 6.40
N MET A 90 -5.74 2.25 6.61
CA MET A 90 -6.09 3.63 6.30
C MET A 90 -5.07 4.24 5.33
N LEU A 91 -5.50 4.38 4.08
CA LEU A 91 -4.75 5.07 3.04
C LEU A 91 -4.93 6.58 3.18
N THR A 92 -3.82 7.28 3.41
CA THR A 92 -3.73 8.74 3.46
C THR A 92 -2.77 9.28 2.41
N SER A 93 -2.72 10.61 2.28
CA SER A 93 -1.78 11.30 1.41
C SER A 93 -0.91 12.30 2.17
N ASN A 94 0.20 12.68 1.55
CA ASN A 94 0.95 13.89 1.85
C ASN A 94 1.10 14.71 0.56
N PRO A 95 0.58 15.96 0.50
CA PRO A 95 -0.17 16.65 1.56
C PRO A 95 -1.50 15.93 1.88
N PRO A 96 -2.04 16.09 3.11
CA PRO A 96 -3.22 15.35 3.57
C PRO A 96 -4.48 15.80 2.84
N ALA A 97 -5.18 14.86 2.20
CA ALA A 97 -6.47 15.13 1.57
C ALA A 97 -7.54 15.53 2.63
N PRO A 98 -8.41 16.53 2.36
CA PRO A 98 -8.47 17.35 1.15
C PRO A 98 -7.48 18.53 1.19
N ALA A 99 -6.34 18.40 0.52
CA ALA A 99 -5.41 19.49 0.26
C ALA A 99 -5.63 20.01 -1.16
N THR A 100 -5.42 21.31 -1.37
CA THR A 100 -5.41 21.90 -2.71
C THR A 100 -4.10 21.54 -3.40
N LEU A 101 -4.17 20.66 -4.39
CA LEU A 101 -3.07 20.33 -5.30
C LEU A 101 -3.33 20.93 -6.67
N PHE A 102 -2.28 21.38 -7.34
CA PHE A 102 -2.35 21.96 -8.70
C PHE A 102 -1.70 21.05 -9.74
N GLU A 103 -2.02 21.28 -11.02
CA GLU A 103 -1.36 20.61 -12.16
C GLU A 103 0.17 20.67 -12.02
N GLY A 104 0.81 19.51 -11.98
CA GLY A 104 2.26 19.33 -11.82
C GLY A 104 2.70 19.07 -10.38
N ASP A 105 1.85 19.25 -9.37
CA ASP A 105 2.23 18.96 -7.99
C ASP A 105 2.52 17.45 -7.79
N ASN A 106 3.35 17.16 -6.78
CA ASN A 106 3.63 15.80 -6.35
C ASN A 106 2.81 15.46 -5.11
N ALA A 107 2.46 14.19 -4.96
CA ALA A 107 1.86 13.67 -3.74
C ALA A 107 2.53 12.36 -3.32
N LYS A 108 2.25 11.92 -2.11
CA LYS A 108 2.66 10.62 -1.61
C LYS A 108 1.51 9.92 -0.93
N LEU A 109 1.19 8.71 -1.37
CA LEU A 109 0.25 7.81 -0.70
C LEU A 109 0.95 7.11 0.46
N ILE A 110 0.24 6.92 1.58
CA ILE A 110 0.76 6.31 2.80
C ILE A 110 -0.28 5.33 3.33
N LEU A 111 0.05 4.04 3.37
CA LEU A 111 -0.75 3.04 4.04
C LEU A 111 -0.44 3.05 5.54
N ASN A 112 -1.45 3.35 6.36
CA ASN A 112 -1.36 3.30 7.81
C ASN A 112 -2.06 2.04 8.30
N THR A 113 -1.28 1.12 8.86
CA THR A 113 -1.79 -0.13 9.46
C THR A 113 -0.79 -0.64 10.50
N ASP A 114 -1.27 -1.37 11.50
CA ASP A 114 -0.45 -2.14 12.45
C ASP A 114 -0.19 -3.58 11.96
N GLN A 115 -0.89 -3.98 10.89
CA GLN A 115 -0.69 -5.26 10.21
C GLN A 115 0.60 -5.19 9.37
N LYS A 116 1.30 -6.33 9.24
CA LYS A 116 2.56 -6.42 8.48
C LYS A 116 2.33 -7.20 7.18
N PRO A 117 1.86 -6.54 6.11
CA PRO A 117 1.66 -7.21 4.84
C PRO A 117 3.00 -7.62 4.23
N ALA A 118 3.02 -8.77 3.57
CA ALA A 118 4.19 -9.19 2.79
C ALA A 118 4.27 -8.39 1.49
N ARG A 119 3.11 -8.05 0.91
CA ARG A 119 2.95 -7.37 -0.37
C ARG A 119 1.85 -6.30 -0.31
N VAL A 120 2.07 -5.20 -1.03
CA VAL A 120 1.12 -4.08 -1.18
C VAL A 120 1.05 -3.70 -2.66
N ASP A 121 -0.13 -3.86 -3.25
CA ASP A 121 -0.42 -3.48 -4.62
C ASP A 121 -1.16 -2.14 -4.63
N TRP A 122 -0.63 -1.17 -5.38
CA TRP A 122 -1.13 0.20 -5.42
C TRP A 122 -1.95 0.42 -6.68
N TYR A 123 -3.21 0.81 -6.51
CA TYR A 123 -4.14 0.97 -7.63
C TYR A 123 -4.62 2.41 -7.78
N ARG A 124 -4.76 2.84 -9.04
CA ARG A 124 -5.49 4.04 -9.46
C ARG A 124 -6.82 3.59 -10.05
N VAL A 125 -7.91 4.18 -9.57
CA VAL A 125 -9.27 3.83 -10.00
C VAL A 125 -9.52 4.31 -11.43
N VAL A 126 -10.04 3.43 -12.28
CA VAL A 126 -10.45 3.73 -13.66
C VAL A 126 -11.96 3.59 -13.76
N ASP A 127 -12.67 4.69 -14.03
CA ASP A 127 -14.14 4.79 -14.13
C ASP A 127 -14.91 4.42 -12.84
N HIS A 128 -14.83 3.18 -12.40
CA HIS A 128 -15.51 2.64 -11.24
C HIS A 128 -14.54 1.92 -10.32
N TYR A 129 -14.71 2.14 -9.01
CA TYR A 129 -13.94 1.41 -8.02
C TYR A 129 -14.35 -0.06 -8.05
N ASP A 130 -13.44 -0.94 -8.47
CA ASP A 130 -13.77 -2.35 -8.73
C ASP A 130 -13.40 -3.25 -7.55
N ALA A 131 -12.56 -2.75 -6.64
CA ALA A 131 -12.21 -3.40 -5.38
C ALA A 131 -13.31 -3.35 -4.30
N ARG A 132 -14.59 -3.41 -4.69
CA ARG A 132 -15.75 -3.28 -3.77
C ARG A 132 -16.01 -4.49 -2.88
N PHE A 133 -15.43 -5.65 -3.17
CA PHE A 133 -15.79 -6.88 -2.48
C PHE A 133 -14.54 -7.56 -1.91
N GLY A 134 -14.17 -7.23 -0.68
CA GLY A 134 -12.99 -7.78 0.03
C GLY A 134 -12.98 -9.29 0.28
N ASN A 135 -13.94 -10.06 -0.26
CA ASN A 135 -13.95 -11.52 -0.26
C ASN A 135 -13.71 -12.10 -1.68
N LEU A 136 -13.51 -11.25 -2.69
CA LEU A 136 -13.30 -11.65 -4.07
C LEU A 136 -11.83 -11.65 -4.44
N TYR A 137 -10.89 -11.35 -3.54
CA TYR A 137 -9.47 -11.42 -3.85
C TYR A 137 -8.89 -12.79 -3.52
N ASP A 138 -8.13 -13.35 -4.46
CA ASP A 138 -7.26 -14.49 -4.18
C ASP A 138 -6.07 -14.08 -3.30
N ILE A 139 -5.23 -15.05 -2.94
CA ILE A 139 -4.06 -14.82 -2.08
C ILE A 139 -3.00 -13.92 -2.72
N TYR A 140 -3.07 -13.67 -4.03
CA TYR A 140 -2.14 -12.84 -4.79
C TYR A 140 -2.71 -11.47 -5.16
N GLY A 141 -3.95 -11.15 -4.72
CA GLY A 141 -4.62 -9.89 -5.01
C GLY A 141 -5.38 -9.87 -6.35
N GLY A 142 -5.58 -11.02 -7.00
CA GLY A 142 -6.42 -11.15 -8.20
C GLY A 142 -7.91 -11.30 -7.84
N LEU A 143 -8.81 -10.65 -8.58
CA LEU A 143 -10.25 -10.83 -8.41
C LEU A 143 -10.67 -12.24 -8.89
N LEU A 144 -11.21 -13.06 -7.98
CA LEU A 144 -11.69 -14.43 -8.15
C LEU A 144 -12.85 -14.57 -9.15
N ASP A 145 -13.47 -13.47 -9.59
CA ASP A 145 -14.55 -13.49 -10.57
C ASP A 145 -14.60 -12.20 -11.40
N ALA A 146 -13.48 -11.87 -12.07
CA ALA A 146 -13.41 -10.74 -13.00
C ALA A 146 -14.37 -10.89 -14.20
N ASP A 147 -14.68 -12.13 -14.60
CA ASP A 147 -15.47 -12.45 -15.80
C ASP A 147 -17.00 -12.32 -15.59
N SER A 148 -17.52 -12.45 -14.36
CA SER A 148 -18.98 -12.38 -14.09
C SER A 148 -19.52 -10.97 -13.87
N LEU A 149 -18.66 -9.94 -13.73
CA LEU A 149 -19.11 -8.59 -13.40
C LEU A 149 -19.17 -7.61 -14.57
N MET A 150 -18.59 -7.91 -15.76
CA MET A 150 -18.59 -7.00 -16.92
C MET A 150 -18.39 -5.52 -16.52
N LEU A 151 -17.39 -5.24 -15.68
CA LEU A 151 -17.01 -3.88 -15.32
C LEU A 151 -16.00 -3.40 -16.36
N GLU A 152 -16.26 -2.24 -16.95
CA GLU A 152 -15.81 -1.90 -18.30
C GLU A 152 -14.33 -1.54 -18.45
N HIS A 153 -13.55 -1.35 -17.37
CA HIS A 153 -12.09 -1.17 -17.45
C HIS A 153 -11.43 -1.58 -16.12
N ASP A 154 -10.41 -2.43 -16.16
CA ASP A 154 -9.65 -2.80 -14.96
C ASP A 154 -8.95 -1.56 -14.36
N ASP A 155 -9.02 -1.42 -13.02
CA ASP A 155 -8.27 -0.42 -12.26
C ASP A 155 -6.75 -0.54 -12.57
N GLU A 156 -6.07 0.61 -12.66
CA GLU A 156 -4.67 0.69 -13.07
C GLU A 156 -3.74 0.33 -11.91
N LEU A 157 -3.00 -0.78 -12.02
CA LEU A 157 -1.92 -1.12 -11.10
C LEU A 157 -0.74 -0.16 -11.34
N ILE A 158 -0.49 0.70 -10.36
CA ILE A 158 0.58 1.72 -10.40
C ILE A 158 1.92 1.11 -10.02
N ASP A 159 1.92 0.30 -8.96
CA ASP A 159 3.13 -0.27 -8.38
C ASP A 159 2.83 -1.49 -7.51
N VAL A 160 3.86 -2.31 -7.27
CA VAL A 160 3.83 -3.44 -6.34
C VAL A 160 5.05 -3.33 -5.44
N THR A 161 4.82 -3.19 -4.14
CA THR A 161 5.89 -3.10 -3.14
C THR A 161 5.79 -4.28 -2.17
N ASP A 162 6.93 -4.66 -1.59
CA ASP A 162 6.98 -5.77 -0.64
C ASP A 162 7.79 -5.43 0.62
N SER A 163 7.57 -6.22 1.67
CA SER A 163 8.17 -5.99 2.99
C SER A 163 9.71 -6.01 3.06
N THR A 164 10.40 -6.40 1.97
CA THR A 164 11.86 -6.31 1.88
C THR A 164 12.34 -4.87 1.64
N GLU A 165 11.46 -3.98 1.16
CA GLU A 165 11.78 -2.58 0.92
C GLU A 165 11.58 -1.71 2.16
N ALA A 166 12.46 -0.72 2.38
CA ALA A 166 12.39 0.13 3.57
C ALA A 166 11.14 1.03 3.66
N LYS A 167 10.45 1.27 2.53
CA LYS A 167 9.30 2.18 2.44
C LYS A 167 8.12 1.58 1.68
N TYR A 168 7.96 0.25 1.74
CA TYR A 168 6.91 -0.48 1.03
C TYR A 168 5.47 -0.07 1.35
N MET A 169 5.24 0.69 2.41
CA MET A 169 3.94 1.28 2.75
C MET A 169 3.77 2.74 2.25
N GLN A 170 4.62 3.20 1.34
CA GLN A 170 4.56 4.54 0.76
C GLN A 170 4.72 4.50 -0.74
N GLN A 171 3.86 5.24 -1.47
CA GLN A 171 3.96 5.39 -2.91
C GLN A 171 4.04 6.85 -3.33
N PHE A 172 5.01 7.20 -4.16
CA PHE A 172 5.16 8.56 -4.69
C PHE A 172 4.40 8.74 -6.00
N LEU A 173 3.64 9.83 -6.09
CA LEU A 173 2.96 10.27 -7.30
C LEU A 173 3.62 11.55 -7.79
N TYR A 174 4.09 11.54 -9.03
CA TYR A 174 4.86 12.63 -9.61
C TYR A 174 4.09 13.36 -10.70
N ASN A 175 4.21 14.69 -10.73
CA ASN A 175 3.67 15.55 -11.79
C ASN A 175 2.18 15.29 -12.08
N LEU A 176 1.35 15.31 -11.04
CA LEU A 176 -0.07 15.01 -11.15
C LEU A 176 -0.77 15.93 -12.17
N THR A 177 -1.58 15.37 -13.07
CA THR A 177 -2.26 16.12 -14.14
C THR A 177 -3.78 16.17 -14.00
N ASP A 178 -4.34 15.28 -13.18
CA ASP A 178 -5.76 15.00 -13.10
C ASP A 178 -6.13 14.47 -11.72
N SER A 179 -7.37 14.77 -11.31
CA SER A 179 -7.95 14.20 -10.10
C SER A 179 -8.19 12.71 -10.29
N ALA A 180 -7.80 11.91 -9.29
CA ALA A 180 -7.99 10.47 -9.32
C ALA A 180 -8.22 9.91 -7.92
N SER A 181 -8.79 8.71 -7.87
CA SER A 181 -8.96 7.94 -6.64
C SER A 181 -7.97 6.79 -6.59
N TYR A 182 -7.52 6.46 -5.39
CA TYR A 182 -6.48 5.47 -5.13
C TYR A 182 -6.91 4.53 -4.01
N TYR A 183 -6.45 3.29 -4.07
CA TYR A 183 -6.57 2.32 -2.98
C TYR A 183 -5.38 1.38 -3.01
N VAL A 184 -5.22 0.58 -1.96
CA VAL A 184 -4.22 -0.50 -1.95
C VAL A 184 -4.90 -1.83 -1.68
N VAL A 185 -4.33 -2.90 -2.23
CA VAL A 185 -4.63 -4.29 -1.87
C VAL A 185 -3.41 -4.86 -1.18
N VAL A 186 -3.59 -5.44 0.00
CA VAL A 186 -2.49 -6.03 0.76
C VAL A 186 -2.67 -7.53 0.89
N SER A 187 -1.57 -8.26 0.81
CA SER A 187 -1.54 -9.71 1.02
C SER A 187 -0.34 -10.13 1.88
N ASP A 188 -0.43 -11.32 2.45
CA ASP A 188 0.68 -12.04 3.06
C ASP A 188 0.91 -13.40 2.38
N ASP A 189 0.38 -13.56 1.16
CA ASP A 189 0.36 -14.77 0.33
C ASP A 189 -0.27 -16.01 0.99
N VAL A 190 -0.91 -15.85 2.15
CA VAL A 190 -1.52 -16.94 2.92
C VAL A 190 -3.01 -16.68 3.15
N CYS A 191 -3.35 -15.51 3.66
CA CYS A 191 -4.73 -15.08 3.85
C CYS A 191 -5.26 -14.39 2.58
N PRO A 192 -6.58 -14.43 2.32
CA PRO A 192 -7.18 -13.64 1.25
C PRO A 192 -6.77 -12.17 1.35
N ALA A 193 -6.37 -11.59 0.22
CA ALA A 193 -5.93 -10.20 0.18
C ALA A 193 -7.07 -9.25 0.53
N MET A 194 -6.74 -8.06 1.00
CA MET A 194 -7.71 -7.09 1.48
C MET A 194 -7.43 -5.68 0.98
N SER A 195 -8.49 -4.95 0.62
CA SER A 195 -8.38 -3.56 0.16
C SER A 195 -8.50 -2.56 1.31
N SER A 196 -7.80 -1.42 1.19
CA SER A 196 -7.97 -0.26 2.05
C SER A 196 -9.26 0.52 1.76
N ASN A 197 -9.45 1.66 2.44
CA ASN A 197 -10.35 2.71 1.95
C ASN A 197 -9.89 3.27 0.60
N VAL A 198 -10.83 3.90 -0.11
CA VAL A 198 -10.55 4.71 -1.29
C VAL A 198 -10.17 6.13 -0.86
N LEU A 199 -9.08 6.65 -1.39
CA LEU A 199 -8.58 7.99 -1.17
C LEU A 199 -8.70 8.79 -2.47
N SER A 200 -9.41 9.93 -2.44
CA SER A 200 -9.48 10.84 -3.60
C SER A 200 -8.47 11.96 -3.49
N ILE A 201 -7.67 12.14 -4.54
CA ILE A 201 -6.78 13.28 -4.72
C ILE A 201 -7.39 14.18 -5.80
N ASN A 202 -7.64 15.44 -5.43
CA ASN A 202 -8.16 16.44 -6.36
C ASN A 202 -7.03 17.31 -6.88
N VAL A 203 -6.87 17.37 -8.20
CA VAL A 203 -5.87 18.21 -8.87
C VAL A 203 -6.61 19.34 -9.58
N ASN A 204 -6.26 20.57 -9.22
CA ASN A 204 -6.86 21.75 -9.78
C ASN A 204 -6.08 22.20 -11.02
N ASN A 205 -6.74 22.17 -12.17
CA ASN A 205 -6.15 22.55 -13.45
C ASN A 205 -6.32 24.04 -13.78
N PHE A 206 -6.88 24.80 -12.82
CA PHE A 206 -7.09 26.24 -12.93
C PHE A 206 -6.10 26.99 -12.06
N ILE A 207 -5.48 28.02 -12.63
CA ILE A 207 -4.70 28.99 -11.85
C ILE A 207 -5.68 29.92 -11.15
N PRO A 208 -5.56 30.14 -9.83
CA PRO A 208 -6.42 31.06 -9.10
C PRO A 208 -6.37 32.45 -9.75
N THR A 209 -7.53 33.11 -9.83
CA THR A 209 -7.61 34.49 -10.35
C THR A 209 -7.62 35.54 -9.24
N ALA A 210 -7.78 35.12 -7.98
CA ALA A 210 -7.72 35.98 -6.79
C ALA A 210 -7.17 35.20 -5.59
N PHE A 211 -6.57 35.92 -4.63
CA PHE A 211 -6.12 35.39 -3.35
C PHE A 211 -6.20 36.47 -2.25
N THR A 212 -6.25 36.05 -0.97
CA THR A 212 -6.59 36.89 0.20
C THR A 212 -5.46 36.92 1.23
N PRO A 213 -4.28 37.47 0.89
CA PRO A 213 -3.08 37.37 1.74
C PRO A 213 -3.17 38.16 3.06
N TYR A 214 -4.21 39.00 3.19
CA TYR A 214 -4.47 39.82 4.37
C TYR A 214 -5.20 39.07 5.48
N ASP A 215 -6.03 38.09 5.13
CA ASP A 215 -6.94 37.45 6.07
C ASP A 215 -6.22 36.38 6.91
N ARG A 216 -5.29 35.64 6.27
CA ARG A 216 -4.47 34.61 6.92
C ARG A 216 -5.30 33.56 7.65
N ASP A 217 -6.42 33.19 7.05
CA ASP A 217 -7.37 32.22 7.57
C ASP A 217 -7.04 30.78 7.14
N GLY A 218 -5.95 30.60 6.39
CA GLY A 218 -5.52 29.34 5.82
C GLY A 218 -6.12 29.06 4.43
N MET A 219 -7.00 29.94 3.92
CA MET A 219 -7.67 29.78 2.63
C MET A 219 -7.18 30.84 1.64
N ASN A 220 -6.54 30.41 0.55
CA ASN A 220 -6.02 31.29 -0.50
C ASN A 220 -5.09 32.40 0.02
N ASP A 221 -4.31 32.13 1.07
CA ASP A 221 -3.35 33.09 1.63
C ASP A 221 -2.11 33.27 0.75
N VAL A 222 -1.74 32.23 0.00
CA VAL A 222 -0.55 32.19 -0.86
C VAL A 222 -0.97 31.81 -2.27
N PHE A 223 -0.63 32.66 -3.23
CA PHE A 223 -0.79 32.37 -4.64
C PHE A 223 0.25 31.35 -5.09
N MET A 224 -0.20 30.21 -5.62
CA MET A 224 0.63 29.18 -6.24
C MET A 224 1.88 28.76 -5.43
N PRO A 225 1.72 28.29 -4.17
CA PRO A 225 2.83 28.03 -3.24
C PRO A 225 3.89 27.04 -3.74
N ASN A 226 3.51 26.14 -4.66
CA ASN A 226 4.38 25.11 -5.21
C ASN A 226 4.97 25.46 -6.59
N ALA A 227 4.68 26.64 -7.13
CA ALA A 227 5.18 27.07 -8.44
C ALA A 227 6.16 28.24 -8.30
N TYR A 228 7.11 28.32 -9.23
CA TYR A 228 7.96 29.51 -9.34
C TYR A 228 7.16 30.62 -10.04
N VAL A 229 7.04 31.78 -9.40
CA VAL A 229 6.24 32.91 -9.87
C VAL A 229 7.08 34.19 -9.92
N VAL A 230 6.85 34.98 -10.96
CA VAL A 230 7.32 36.35 -11.10
C VAL A 230 6.09 37.24 -11.20
N ILE A 231 5.97 38.20 -10.29
CA ILE A 231 4.80 39.07 -10.20
C ILE A 231 5.18 40.49 -10.57
N PHE A 232 4.33 41.15 -11.34
CA PHE A 232 4.46 42.54 -11.76
C PHE A 232 3.24 43.36 -11.35
N ASN A 233 3.46 44.60 -10.92
CA ASN A 233 2.37 45.55 -10.71
C ASN A 233 1.83 46.10 -12.04
N ARG A 234 0.78 46.93 -11.97
CA ARG A 234 0.15 47.55 -13.15
C ARG A 234 1.05 48.45 -14.00
N TYR A 235 2.21 48.81 -13.49
CA TYR A 235 3.20 49.63 -14.20
C TYR A 235 4.33 48.79 -14.82
N GLY A 236 4.25 47.46 -14.73
CA GLY A 236 5.26 46.54 -15.25
C GLY A 236 6.50 46.41 -14.35
N GLN A 237 6.46 46.95 -13.14
CA GLN A 237 7.55 46.76 -12.17
C GLN A 237 7.38 45.41 -11.48
N ARG A 238 8.47 44.63 -11.44
CA ARG A 238 8.52 43.35 -10.71
C ARG A 238 8.40 43.61 -9.21
N VAL A 239 7.41 42.99 -8.58
CA VAL A 239 7.12 43.10 -7.14
C VAL A 239 7.53 41.85 -6.37
N HIS A 240 7.56 40.69 -7.02
CA HIS A 240 7.97 39.43 -6.41
C HIS A 240 8.62 38.51 -7.44
N GLU A 241 9.55 37.68 -6.98
CA GLU A 241 10.18 36.60 -7.75
C GLU A 241 10.60 35.49 -6.79
N GLY A 242 9.98 34.32 -6.89
CA GLY A 242 10.17 33.27 -5.90
C GLY A 242 9.17 32.13 -6.03
N MET A 243 9.14 31.27 -5.00
CA MET A 243 8.17 30.17 -4.90
C MET A 243 6.89 30.66 -4.26
N GLY A 244 5.80 30.62 -5.02
CA GLY A 244 4.52 31.22 -4.65
C GLY A 244 4.62 32.70 -4.31
N TRP A 245 3.49 33.31 -3.94
CA TRP A 245 3.46 34.69 -3.49
C TRP A 245 2.41 34.89 -2.41
N ASP A 246 2.85 35.34 -1.24
CA ASP A 246 2.02 35.60 -0.06
C ASP A 246 1.53 37.07 0.01
N GLY A 247 1.65 37.81 -1.10
CA GLY A 247 1.30 39.22 -1.15
C GLY A 247 2.36 40.15 -0.56
N SER A 248 3.54 39.67 -0.15
CA SER A 248 4.63 40.54 0.30
C SER A 248 5.19 41.41 -0.83
N TYR A 249 5.51 42.67 -0.51
CA TYR A 249 6.16 43.62 -1.41
C TYR A 249 7.00 44.63 -0.62
N ASP A 250 8.31 44.69 -0.89
CA ASP A 250 9.31 45.50 -0.17
C ASP A 250 9.19 45.32 1.38
N ASP A 251 9.00 46.41 2.14
CA ASP A 251 8.87 46.38 3.60
C ASP A 251 7.41 46.14 4.08
N GLY A 252 6.51 45.71 3.19
CA GLY A 252 5.09 45.60 3.49
C GLY A 252 4.30 44.59 2.65
N MET A 253 2.99 44.80 2.59
CA MET A 253 2.07 44.02 1.75
C MET A 253 1.75 44.79 0.48
N ALA A 254 1.58 44.08 -0.61
CA ALA A 254 1.17 44.61 -1.90
C ALA A 254 -0.26 45.14 -1.82
N ASP A 255 -0.48 46.38 -2.27
CA ASP A 255 -1.81 47.01 -2.26
C ASP A 255 -2.86 46.13 -2.97
N PRO A 256 -4.11 46.09 -2.47
CA PRO A 256 -5.20 45.40 -3.14
C PRO A 256 -5.38 45.88 -4.59
N GLY A 257 -5.58 44.94 -5.51
CA GLY A 257 -5.74 45.23 -6.93
C GLY A 257 -5.18 44.14 -7.83
N VAL A 258 -5.14 44.45 -9.13
CA VAL A 258 -4.72 43.50 -10.17
C VAL A 258 -3.22 43.57 -10.42
N TYR A 259 -2.58 42.40 -10.40
CA TYR A 259 -1.18 42.17 -10.73
C TYR A 259 -1.09 41.21 -11.92
N PHE A 260 0.07 41.22 -12.58
CA PHE A 260 0.39 40.30 -13.67
C PHE A 260 1.37 39.26 -13.16
N TYR A 261 1.21 38.02 -13.59
CA TYR A 261 2.16 36.96 -13.26
C TYR A 261 2.73 36.30 -14.51
N GLU A 262 3.98 35.87 -14.39
CA GLU A 262 4.56 34.79 -15.17
C GLU A 262 4.88 33.66 -14.19
N LEU A 263 4.44 32.44 -14.46
CA LEU A 263 4.73 31.30 -13.60
C LEU A 263 5.22 30.09 -14.38
N VAL A 264 5.98 29.25 -13.70
CA VAL A 264 6.43 27.93 -14.17
C VAL A 264 5.86 26.90 -13.20
N LEU A 265 4.94 26.08 -13.70
CA LEU A 265 4.38 24.95 -12.95
C LEU A 265 5.49 23.92 -12.63
N PRO A 266 5.33 23.05 -11.62
CA PRO A 266 6.35 22.07 -11.27
C PRO A 266 6.71 21.11 -12.43
N ASN A 267 5.77 20.88 -13.35
CA ASN A 267 5.99 20.11 -14.58
C ASN A 267 6.77 20.89 -15.68
N GLY A 268 7.25 22.10 -15.38
CA GLY A 268 8.02 22.96 -16.29
C GLY A 268 7.19 23.81 -17.25
N LYS A 269 5.86 23.69 -17.22
CA LYS A 269 4.98 24.41 -18.16
C LYS A 269 4.77 25.85 -17.71
N SER A 270 5.06 26.80 -18.58
CA SER A 270 4.85 28.23 -18.28
C SER A 270 3.39 28.66 -18.45
N ARG A 271 2.96 29.63 -17.64
CA ARG A 271 1.68 30.33 -17.74
C ARG A 271 1.86 31.81 -17.45
N GLN A 272 0.98 32.62 -18.03
CA GLN A 272 0.92 34.05 -17.79
C GLN A 272 -0.53 34.45 -17.61
N GLY A 273 -0.77 35.52 -16.84
CA GLY A 273 -2.11 35.99 -16.60
C GLY A 273 -2.16 37.11 -15.57
N THR A 274 -3.35 37.29 -15.01
CA THR A 274 -3.63 38.28 -13.97
C THR A 274 -4.08 37.61 -12.69
N ILE A 275 -3.65 38.17 -11.57
CA ILE A 275 -4.07 37.76 -10.22
C ILE A 275 -4.54 38.99 -9.45
N GLU A 276 -5.68 38.88 -8.79
CA GLU A 276 -6.21 39.92 -7.93
C GLU A 276 -5.78 39.69 -6.48
N VAL A 277 -5.12 40.67 -5.89
CA VAL A 277 -4.89 40.75 -4.44
C VAL A 277 -6.15 41.32 -3.81
N VAL A 278 -6.85 40.50 -3.03
CA VAL A 278 -8.10 40.89 -2.37
C VAL A 278 -7.84 41.16 -0.89
N ARG A 279 -8.53 42.18 -0.37
CA ARG A 279 -8.64 42.45 1.05
C ARG A 279 -10.12 42.47 1.42
N MET A 280 -10.54 41.52 2.24
CA MET A 280 -11.93 41.41 2.71
C MET A 280 -12.18 42.23 3.98
#